data_AF-A0A401SPJ9-F1
#
_entry.id   AF-A0A401SPJ9-F1
#
_cell.length_a   1.000
_cell.length_b   1.000
_cell.length_c   1.000
_cell.angle_alpha   90.00
_cell.angle_beta   90.00
_cell.angle_gamma   90.00
#
_symmetry.space_group_name_H-M   'P 1'
#
loop_
_entity.id
_entity.type
_entity.pdbx_description
1 polymer ?
#
loop_
_entity_poly.entity_id
_entity_poly.type
_entity_poly.pdbx_seq_one_letter_code
_entity_poly.pdbx_strand_id
1 'polypeptide(L)'
;MTWTSTMSSGYSSLEEDSEEYFFTARTSFFKKPQVKPKPDQDVEKEREPQKVLTKEEIRQKIESYNSNATDKLKMTLNPDNVYTGFIKVEMDLRRPITVRSMVTQGGRLYNNNNETAFYMPKGTTNTLHISSTHTVKEVIEALLKKFMVADNPAKFALFHQSRKDGQVHTSKLLNSEHPLYLRLLAGPGPETLSFVLREHETGEVLWEEFSLPELQNFLRILAKEEEDQFRHLKRRYGEYRAKLEEALRATGKPG
;
A
#
# COMPACT_ATOMS: atom_id res chain seq x y z
N MET A 1 64.84 -10.42 42.76
CA MET A 1 64.33 -10.74 41.40
C MET A 1 64.13 -12.23 41.32
N THR A 2 62.87 -12.68 41.22
CA THR A 2 62.39 -13.97 40.68
C THR A 2 60.93 -14.09 41.11
N TRP A 3 59.99 -13.76 40.21
CA TRP A 3 58.57 -14.03 40.40
C TRP A 3 58.17 -15.16 39.45
N THR A 4 57.47 -16.13 40.01
CA THR A 4 57.10 -17.42 39.42
C THR A 4 55.80 -17.32 38.63
N SER A 5 55.78 -18.04 37.51
CA SER A 5 54.63 -18.30 36.65
C SER A 5 53.53 -19.11 37.34
N THR A 6 52.27 -18.83 36.99
CA THR A 6 51.21 -19.85 36.88
C THR A 6 50.22 -19.41 35.81
N MET A 7 50.10 -20.24 34.77
CA MET A 7 49.06 -20.17 33.74
C MET A 7 47.82 -20.92 34.24
N SER A 8 46.62 -20.37 34.02
CA SER A 8 45.49 -21.19 33.58
C SER A 8 44.42 -20.30 32.94
N SER A 9 44.05 -20.71 31.73
CA SER A 9 43.16 -20.07 30.77
C SER A 9 41.70 -20.36 31.14
N GLY A 10 40.99 -19.34 31.64
CA GLY A 10 39.53 -19.33 31.73
C GLY A 10 38.95 -18.54 30.56
N TYR A 11 38.53 -19.25 29.51
CA TYR A 11 37.71 -18.71 28.43
C TYR A 11 36.25 -18.88 28.82
N SER A 12 35.47 -17.80 28.88
CA SER A 12 34.07 -17.81 28.46
C SER A 12 33.69 -16.37 28.15
N SER A 13 34.14 -15.94 26.98
CA SER A 13 33.67 -14.72 26.34
C SER A 13 32.19 -14.93 26.03
N LEU A 14 31.36 -14.09 26.64
CA LEU A 14 30.03 -13.78 26.16
C LEU A 14 30.22 -13.22 24.74
N GLU A 15 29.98 -14.03 23.73
CA GLU A 15 29.69 -13.50 22.40
C GLU A 15 28.16 -13.48 22.26
N GLU A 16 27.66 -12.26 22.25
CA GLU A 16 26.35 -11.87 21.74
C GLU A 16 26.17 -12.53 20.37
N ASP A 17 25.32 -13.55 20.32
CA ASP A 17 24.80 -14.04 19.05
C ASP A 17 23.82 -12.97 18.54
N SER A 18 24.40 -12.04 17.78
CA SER A 18 23.73 -11.05 16.96
C SER A 18 22.51 -11.68 16.29
N GLU A 19 21.33 -11.15 16.60
CA GLU A 19 20.09 -11.49 15.92
C GLU A 19 20.18 -11.05 14.45
N GLU A 20 20.66 -11.94 13.58
CA GLU A 20 20.51 -11.80 12.13
C GLU A 20 19.03 -11.99 11.77
N TYR A 21 18.26 -10.91 11.92
CA TYR A 21 16.92 -10.77 11.37
C TYR A 21 16.99 -10.73 9.84
N PHE A 22 17.00 -11.91 9.20
CA PHE A 22 16.63 -12.00 7.80
C PHE A 22 15.14 -11.70 7.66
N PHE A 23 14.83 -10.64 6.91
CA PHE A 23 13.48 -10.23 6.54
C PHE A 23 12.84 -11.27 5.61
N THR A 24 12.26 -12.33 6.18
CA THR A 24 11.22 -13.12 5.51
C THR A 24 9.85 -12.56 5.90
N ALA A 25 8.88 -12.65 4.98
CA ALA A 25 7.55 -12.08 5.11
C ALA A 25 6.90 -12.51 6.45
N ARG A 26 6.55 -11.53 7.29
CA ARG A 26 6.05 -11.74 8.66
C ARG A 26 4.69 -12.45 8.63
N THR A 27 4.63 -13.69 9.09
CA THR A 27 3.42 -14.31 9.67
C THR A 27 3.65 -14.48 11.17
N SER A 28 3.38 -13.43 11.94
CA SER A 28 3.61 -13.41 13.39
C SER A 28 2.32 -13.71 14.16
N PHE A 29 2.17 -14.95 14.64
CA PHE A 29 1.29 -15.29 15.77
C PHE A 29 2.19 -15.79 16.92
N PHE A 30 2.33 -14.99 17.99
CA PHE A 30 2.37 -15.37 19.43
C PHE A 30 2.91 -14.20 20.31
N LYS A 31 1.97 -13.63 21.09
CA LYS A 31 1.98 -12.84 22.37
C LYS A 31 3.04 -11.77 22.75
N LYS A 32 2.50 -10.67 23.30
CA LYS A 32 3.01 -9.33 23.68
C LYS A 32 3.86 -9.24 24.97
N PRO A 33 4.55 -8.09 25.17
CA PRO A 33 4.21 -7.19 26.27
C PRO A 33 3.83 -5.76 25.82
N GLN A 34 3.26 -4.99 26.76
CA GLN A 34 2.49 -3.76 26.57
C GLN A 34 3.25 -2.59 25.92
N VAL A 35 2.74 -2.11 24.79
CA VAL A 35 2.85 -0.71 24.33
C VAL A 35 1.48 -0.29 23.85
N LYS A 36 0.97 0.86 24.32
CA LYS A 36 -0.34 1.42 23.96
C LYS A 36 -0.39 1.67 22.44
N PRO A 37 -1.26 1.00 21.68
CA PRO A 37 -1.44 1.31 20.27
C PRO A 37 -2.41 2.49 20.10
N LYS A 38 -1.98 3.50 19.34
CA LYS A 38 -2.91 4.44 18.69
C LYS A 38 -3.77 3.64 17.71
N PRO A 39 -5.10 3.83 17.67
CA PRO A 39 -5.93 3.13 16.70
C PRO A 39 -5.83 3.85 15.35
N ASP A 40 -4.97 3.35 14.46
CA ASP A 40 -5.25 3.42 13.02
C ASP A 40 -6.21 2.26 12.73
N GLN A 41 -7.48 2.57 12.90
CA GLN A 41 -8.61 1.71 12.56
C GLN A 41 -8.96 2.01 11.10
N ASP A 42 -8.23 1.40 10.16
CA ASP A 42 -8.75 1.18 8.80
C ASP A 42 -9.78 0.05 8.90
N VAL A 43 -10.96 0.42 9.41
CA VAL A 43 -12.13 -0.44 9.38
C VAL A 43 -12.66 -0.36 7.96
N GLU A 44 -12.47 -1.42 7.19
CA GLU A 44 -13.34 -1.74 6.06
C GLU A 44 -14.75 -1.96 6.61
N LYS A 45 -15.43 -0.84 6.86
CA LYS A 45 -16.83 -0.83 7.27
C LYS A 45 -17.61 -1.24 6.03
N GLU A 46 -18.38 -2.32 6.15
CA GLU A 46 -19.37 -2.73 5.15
C GLU A 46 -20.08 -1.48 4.60
N ARG A 47 -19.77 -1.13 3.36
CA ARG A 47 -20.30 0.08 2.74
C ARG A 47 -21.75 -0.20 2.36
N GLU A 48 -22.66 0.59 2.92
CA GLU A 48 -24.06 0.60 2.55
C GLU A 48 -24.21 0.74 1.01
N PRO A 49 -25.20 0.07 0.39
CA PRO A 49 -25.41 0.18 -1.04
C PRO A 49 -25.57 1.64 -1.44
N GLN A 50 -24.71 2.09 -2.35
CA GLN A 50 -24.68 3.47 -2.82
C GLN A 50 -26.07 3.88 -3.32
N LYS A 51 -26.76 4.74 -2.56
CA LYS A 51 -28.07 5.26 -2.94
C LYS A 51 -27.90 6.01 -4.26
N VAL A 52 -28.42 5.45 -5.35
CA VAL A 52 -28.39 6.07 -6.67
C VAL A 52 -29.38 7.24 -6.65
N LEU A 53 -28.87 8.46 -6.80
CA LEU A 53 -29.71 9.64 -6.89
C LEU A 53 -30.52 9.63 -8.19
N THR A 54 -31.74 10.14 -8.12
CA THR A 54 -32.59 10.41 -9.28
C THR A 54 -32.03 11.57 -10.12
N LYS A 55 -32.51 11.71 -11.36
CA LYS A 55 -32.04 12.76 -12.28
C LYS A 55 -32.31 14.17 -11.74
N GLU A 56 -33.47 14.34 -11.12
CA GLU A 56 -33.91 15.59 -10.50
C GLU A 56 -33.04 15.93 -9.28
N GLU A 57 -32.71 14.94 -8.45
CA GLU A 57 -31.79 15.14 -7.31
C GLU A 57 -30.38 15.52 -7.76
N ILE A 58 -29.87 14.93 -8.84
CA ILE A 58 -28.57 15.30 -9.43
C ILE A 58 -28.60 16.76 -9.89
N ARG A 59 -29.66 17.20 -10.59
CA ARG A 59 -29.84 18.59 -11.01
C ARG A 59 -29.82 19.55 -9.83
N GLN A 60 -30.60 19.27 -8.79
CA GLN A 60 -30.67 20.10 -7.59
C GLN A 60 -29.32 20.14 -6.86
N LYS A 61 -28.61 19.02 -6.75
CA LYS A 61 -27.27 19.00 -6.15
C LYS A 61 -26.26 19.78 -6.97
N ILE A 62 -26.31 19.73 -8.30
CA ILE A 62 -25.39 20.52 -9.16
C ILE A 62 -25.64 22.01 -8.96
N GLU A 63 -26.90 22.44 -8.89
CA GLU A 63 -27.25 23.84 -8.62
C GLU A 63 -26.77 24.29 -7.23
N SER A 64 -27.01 23.47 -6.21
CA SER A 64 -26.52 23.69 -4.85
C SER A 64 -24.98 23.75 -4.80
N TYR A 65 -24.30 22.84 -5.51
CA TYR A 65 -22.84 22.81 -5.63
C TYR A 65 -22.32 24.09 -6.28
N ASN A 66 -22.91 24.49 -7.41
CA ASN A 66 -22.48 25.65 -8.19
C ASN A 66 -22.72 26.99 -7.49
N SER A 67 -23.68 27.05 -6.58
CA SER A 67 -23.94 28.23 -5.74
C SER A 67 -22.80 28.52 -4.77
N ASN A 68 -22.10 27.47 -4.32
CA ASN A 68 -20.99 27.57 -3.36
C ASN A 68 -19.61 27.39 -4.02
N ALA A 69 -19.55 26.97 -5.29
CA ALA A 69 -18.31 26.74 -6.01
C ALA A 69 -17.74 28.04 -6.61
N THR A 70 -16.41 28.12 -6.70
CA THR A 70 -15.75 29.17 -7.48
C THR A 70 -16.13 29.04 -8.95
N ASP A 71 -16.31 30.17 -9.63
CA ASP A 71 -16.83 30.23 -11.01
C ASP A 71 -16.07 29.32 -12.01
N LYS A 72 -14.77 29.13 -11.79
CA LYS A 72 -13.91 28.29 -12.64
C LYS A 72 -13.98 26.77 -12.38
N LEU A 73 -14.65 26.33 -11.31
CA LEU A 73 -14.70 24.94 -10.85
C LEU A 73 -16.12 24.41 -10.68
N LYS A 74 -17.07 24.99 -11.43
CA LYS A 74 -18.48 24.57 -11.45
C LYS A 74 -18.66 23.23 -12.17
N MET A 75 -19.77 22.56 -11.87
CA MET A 75 -20.22 21.37 -12.58
C MET A 75 -21.25 21.75 -13.65
N THR A 76 -21.20 21.07 -14.78
CA THR A 76 -22.10 21.30 -15.92
C THR A 76 -22.87 20.02 -16.20
N LEU A 77 -24.20 20.11 -16.28
CA LEU A 77 -25.03 18.99 -16.72
C LEU A 77 -25.20 19.04 -18.23
N ASN A 78 -24.81 17.96 -18.93
CA ASN A 78 -24.95 17.86 -20.38
C ASN A 78 -26.34 17.32 -20.78
N PRO A 79 -26.75 17.50 -22.05
CA PRO A 79 -28.03 16.98 -22.57
C PRO A 79 -28.18 15.46 -22.41
N ASP A 80 -27.07 14.73 -22.46
CA ASP A 80 -27.04 13.26 -22.32
C ASP A 80 -27.25 12.78 -20.87
N ASN A 81 -27.58 13.68 -19.94
CA ASN A 81 -27.67 13.45 -18.48
C ASN A 81 -26.34 13.10 -17.80
N VAL A 82 -25.23 13.16 -18.53
CA VAL A 82 -23.89 13.09 -17.98
C VAL A 82 -23.48 14.47 -17.50
N TYR A 83 -23.05 14.60 -16.27
CA TYR A 83 -22.48 15.87 -15.78
C TYR A 83 -20.95 15.80 -15.78
N THR A 84 -20.33 16.95 -15.99
CA THR A 84 -18.87 17.12 -15.94
C THR A 84 -18.51 18.13 -14.88
N GLY A 85 -17.27 18.05 -14.41
CA GLY A 85 -16.76 18.98 -13.41
C GLY A 85 -15.30 18.72 -13.11
N PHE A 86 -14.81 19.40 -12.08
CA PHE A 86 -13.41 19.37 -11.71
C PHE A 86 -13.19 18.62 -10.40
N ILE A 87 -12.16 17.78 -10.38
CA ILE A 87 -11.62 17.21 -9.15
C ILE A 87 -10.17 17.62 -9.00
N LYS A 88 -9.76 17.88 -7.76
CA LYS A 88 -8.36 18.12 -7.40
C LYS A 88 -7.82 16.89 -6.70
N VAL A 89 -6.74 16.33 -7.23
CA VAL A 89 -6.06 15.16 -6.69
C VAL A 89 -4.65 15.54 -6.30
N GLU A 90 -4.27 15.26 -5.06
CA GLU A 90 -2.90 15.38 -4.58
C GLU A 90 -2.11 14.09 -4.89
N MET A 91 -0.90 14.23 -5.41
CA MET A 91 0.01 13.14 -5.71
C MET A 91 0.95 12.94 -4.52
N ASP A 92 0.75 11.87 -3.75
CA ASP A 92 1.60 11.49 -2.61
C ASP A 92 2.31 10.17 -2.93
N LEU A 93 3.31 10.27 -3.82
CA LEU A 93 4.10 9.14 -4.30
C LEU A 93 5.50 9.21 -3.68
N ARG A 94 5.78 8.32 -2.73
CA ARG A 94 6.98 8.40 -1.85
C ARG A 94 8.20 7.68 -2.39
N ARG A 95 8.01 6.69 -3.27
CA ARG A 95 9.11 5.97 -3.92
C ARG A 95 9.63 6.73 -5.13
N PRO A 96 10.89 6.49 -5.55
CA PRO A 96 11.32 6.90 -6.87
C PRO A 96 10.38 6.29 -7.90
N ILE A 97 9.62 7.15 -8.57
CA ILE A 97 8.72 6.73 -9.63
C ILE A 97 9.55 6.55 -10.88
N THR A 98 9.28 5.49 -11.62
CA THR A 98 9.90 5.30 -12.92
C THR A 98 9.25 6.25 -13.92
N VAL A 99 9.98 7.29 -14.34
CA VAL A 99 9.49 8.26 -15.33
C VAL A 99 10.14 7.97 -16.67
N ARG A 100 9.33 7.92 -17.74
CA ARG A 100 9.85 7.84 -19.12
C ARG A 100 10.30 9.21 -19.58
N SER A 101 11.57 9.34 -19.96
CA SER A 101 12.12 10.59 -20.48
C SER A 101 11.76 10.80 -21.96
N MET A 102 11.27 11.99 -22.33
CA MET A 102 11.14 12.42 -23.73
C MET A 102 12.51 12.85 -24.25
N VAL A 103 13.22 11.95 -24.92
CA VAL A 103 14.47 12.32 -25.60
C VAL A 103 14.13 13.05 -26.89
N THR A 104 14.42 14.35 -26.92
CA THR A 104 14.42 15.22 -28.10
C THR A 104 15.25 14.59 -29.23
N GLN A 105 14.73 14.63 -30.45
CA GLN A 105 15.41 14.19 -31.67
C GLN A 105 16.84 14.74 -31.73
N GLY A 106 17.84 13.87 -31.56
CA GLY A 106 19.23 14.33 -31.51
C GLY A 106 20.27 13.26 -31.21
N GLY A 107 20.17 12.09 -31.82
CA GLY A 107 21.33 11.21 -32.03
C GLY A 107 21.56 10.11 -30.99
N ARG A 108 21.87 8.92 -31.55
CA ARG A 108 22.48 7.72 -30.93
C ARG A 108 21.54 6.73 -30.23
N LEU A 109 20.98 5.85 -31.07
CA LEU A 109 21.10 4.39 -31.07
C LEU A 109 21.37 3.68 -29.72
N TYR A 110 20.44 2.77 -29.39
CA TYR A 110 20.43 1.76 -28.32
C TYR A 110 20.43 2.26 -26.87
N ASN A 111 19.23 2.45 -26.33
CA ASN A 111 18.86 1.94 -25.00
C ASN A 111 17.35 1.98 -24.83
N ASN A 112 16.74 0.82 -24.56
CA ASN A 112 15.33 0.69 -24.18
C ASN A 112 15.07 1.12 -22.72
N ASN A 113 16.06 1.77 -22.09
CA ASN A 113 16.11 2.12 -20.66
C ASN A 113 16.14 3.64 -20.49
N ASN A 114 15.18 4.36 -21.07
CA ASN A 114 14.95 5.79 -20.79
C ASN A 114 14.04 5.98 -19.56
N GLU A 115 14.18 5.07 -18.60
CA GLU A 115 13.43 5.01 -17.35
C GLU A 115 14.32 5.57 -16.24
N THR A 116 13.99 6.76 -15.77
CA THR A 116 14.74 7.45 -14.70
C THR A 116 13.88 7.52 -13.45
N ALA A 117 14.46 7.10 -12.33
CA ALA A 117 13.85 7.18 -11.00
C ALA A 117 13.76 8.64 -10.56
N PHE A 118 12.55 9.17 -10.37
CA PHE A 118 12.31 10.54 -9.91
C PHE A 118 11.40 10.55 -8.68
N TYR A 119 11.72 11.40 -7.71
CA TYR A 119 10.85 11.62 -6.54
C TYR A 119 9.85 12.72 -6.86
N MET A 120 8.55 12.43 -6.74
CA MET A 120 7.52 13.46 -6.87
C MET A 120 7.65 14.48 -5.72
N PRO A 121 7.71 15.80 -6.01
CA PRO A 121 7.66 16.81 -4.96
C PRO A 121 6.40 16.68 -4.12
N LYS A 122 6.54 16.77 -2.80
CA LYS A 122 5.41 16.75 -1.86
C LYS A 122 4.44 17.88 -2.19
N GLY A 123 3.14 17.60 -2.11
CA GLY A 123 2.10 18.58 -2.38
C GLY A 123 1.86 18.87 -3.87
N THR A 124 2.36 18.02 -4.77
CA THR A 124 2.02 18.11 -6.19
C THR A 124 0.53 17.84 -6.36
N THR A 125 -0.25 18.83 -6.78
CA THR A 125 -1.69 18.67 -7.00
C THR A 125 -2.04 18.80 -8.47
N ASN A 126 -2.99 18.00 -8.92
CA ASN A 126 -3.49 18.03 -10.28
C ASN A 126 -5.00 18.22 -10.29
N THR A 127 -5.46 19.20 -11.07
CA THR A 127 -6.89 19.44 -11.30
C THR A 127 -7.28 18.78 -12.62
N LEU A 128 -8.21 17.84 -12.57
CA LEU A 128 -8.73 17.12 -13.73
C LEU A 128 -10.16 17.58 -14.03
N HIS A 129 -10.47 17.73 -15.31
CA HIS A 129 -11.85 17.86 -15.78
C HIS A 129 -12.33 16.47 -16.20
N ILE A 130 -13.35 15.95 -15.52
CA ILE A 130 -13.87 14.60 -15.72
C ILE A 130 -15.39 14.61 -15.83
N SER A 131 -15.97 13.51 -16.33
CA SER A 131 -17.42 13.28 -16.34
C SER A 131 -17.87 12.38 -15.20
N SER A 132 -19.18 12.31 -14.98
CA SER A 132 -19.81 11.44 -13.99
C SER A 132 -19.63 9.96 -14.24
N THR A 133 -19.25 9.57 -15.46
CA THR A 133 -19.00 8.17 -15.85
C THR A 133 -17.57 7.74 -15.58
N HIS A 134 -16.64 8.67 -15.38
CA HIS A 134 -15.25 8.31 -15.13
C HIS A 134 -15.13 7.54 -13.81
N THR A 135 -14.43 6.42 -13.87
CA THR A 135 -14.15 5.58 -12.71
C THR A 135 -12.86 5.98 -12.03
N VAL A 136 -12.66 5.54 -10.78
CA VAL A 136 -11.40 5.70 -10.05
C VAL A 136 -10.23 5.12 -10.84
N LYS A 137 -10.40 3.94 -11.46
CA LYS A 137 -9.37 3.31 -12.28
C LYS A 137 -8.90 4.22 -13.43
N GLU A 138 -9.84 4.77 -14.20
CA GLU A 138 -9.53 5.67 -15.31
C GLU A 138 -8.85 6.95 -14.83
N VAL A 139 -9.27 7.49 -13.68
CA VAL A 139 -8.64 8.67 -13.08
C VAL A 139 -7.19 8.37 -12.67
N ILE A 140 -6.92 7.20 -12.08
CA ILE A 140 -5.57 6.75 -11.73
C ILE A 140 -4.72 6.66 -12.99
N GLU A 141 -5.18 5.94 -14.01
CA GLU A 141 -4.46 5.75 -15.28
C GLU A 141 -4.16 7.10 -15.97
N ALA A 142 -5.14 8.01 -16.01
CA ALA A 142 -4.97 9.35 -16.58
C ALA A 142 -3.94 10.19 -15.81
N LEU A 143 -3.92 10.11 -14.48
CA LEU A 143 -2.93 10.80 -13.65
C LEU A 143 -1.53 10.25 -13.90
N LEU A 144 -1.36 8.93 -13.84
CA LEU A 144 -0.06 8.27 -14.04
C LEU A 144 0.49 8.58 -15.43
N LYS A 145 -0.34 8.51 -16.47
CA LYS A 145 0.04 8.88 -17.84
C LYS A 145 0.47 10.35 -17.93
N LYS A 146 -0.28 11.27 -17.32
CA LYS A 146 0.04 12.71 -17.33
C LYS A 146 1.36 13.02 -16.62
N PHE A 147 1.67 12.30 -15.55
CA PHE A 147 2.94 12.41 -14.82
C PHE A 147 4.03 11.45 -15.34
N MET A 148 3.79 10.79 -16.47
CA MET A 148 4.72 9.88 -17.15
C MET A 148 5.24 8.73 -16.26
N VAL A 149 4.42 8.31 -15.29
CA VAL A 149 4.70 7.19 -14.40
C VAL A 149 4.56 5.88 -15.18
N ALA A 150 5.64 5.10 -15.24
CA ALA A 150 5.70 3.82 -15.95
C ALA A 150 5.27 2.62 -15.09
N ASP A 151 5.09 2.83 -13.78
CA ASP A 151 4.64 1.78 -12.86
C ASP A 151 3.22 1.29 -13.16
N ASN A 152 2.95 0.03 -12.79
CA ASN A 152 1.62 -0.56 -12.97
C ASN A 152 0.56 0.26 -12.20
N PRO A 153 -0.54 0.72 -12.86
CA PRO A 153 -1.63 1.45 -12.21
C PRO A 153 -2.22 0.72 -10.99
N ALA A 154 -2.20 -0.62 -10.97
CA ALA A 154 -2.68 -1.41 -9.85
C ALA A 154 -1.90 -1.21 -8.54
N LYS A 155 -0.66 -0.71 -8.62
CA LYS A 155 0.14 -0.32 -7.44
C LYS A 155 -0.37 0.96 -6.78
N PHE A 156 -1.28 1.68 -7.41
CA PHE A 156 -1.78 2.96 -6.92
C PHE A 156 -3.24 2.84 -6.55
N ALA A 157 -3.63 3.55 -5.50
CA ALA A 157 -5.01 3.69 -5.11
C ALA A 157 -5.35 5.16 -4.87
N LEU A 158 -6.56 5.53 -5.27
CA LEU A 158 -7.11 6.83 -4.98
C LEU A 158 -7.79 6.75 -3.61
N PHE A 159 -7.39 7.63 -2.71
CA PHE A 159 -8.01 7.79 -1.40
C PHE A 159 -8.84 9.06 -1.41
N HIS A 160 -9.96 9.03 -0.69
CA HIS A 160 -10.63 10.24 -0.29
C HIS A 160 -10.28 10.55 1.16
N GLN A 161 -10.08 11.83 1.48
CA GLN A 161 -9.93 12.29 2.85
C GLN A 161 -11.07 13.25 3.18
N SER A 162 -11.64 13.09 4.36
CA SER A 162 -12.65 13.99 4.89
C SER A 162 -12.27 14.40 6.31
N ARG A 163 -12.50 15.66 6.67
CA ARG A 163 -12.31 16.12 8.04
C ARG A 163 -13.61 15.92 8.80
N LYS A 164 -13.59 15.08 9.83
CA LYS A 164 -14.72 14.88 10.75
C LYS A 164 -14.22 15.05 12.19
N ASP A 165 -14.89 15.91 12.96
CA ASP A 165 -14.58 16.15 14.37
C ASP A 165 -13.12 16.56 14.64
N GLY A 166 -12.49 17.27 13.70
CA GLY A 166 -11.09 17.70 13.78
C GLY A 166 -10.06 16.65 13.36
N GLN A 167 -10.47 15.39 13.15
CA GLN A 167 -9.63 14.30 12.66
C GLN A 167 -9.78 14.13 11.14
N VAL A 168 -8.69 13.81 10.46
CA VAL A 168 -8.70 13.51 9.01
C VAL A 168 -8.92 12.02 8.84
N HIS A 169 -10.09 11.64 8.33
CA HIS A 169 -10.41 10.26 7.97
C HIS A 169 -10.00 10.02 6.51
N THR A 170 -9.17 9.01 6.27
CA THR A 170 -8.72 8.62 4.93
C THR A 170 -9.33 7.28 4.59
N SER A 171 -9.84 7.10 3.37
CA SER A 171 -10.38 5.81 2.93
C SER A 171 -10.11 5.55 1.46
N LYS A 172 -9.72 4.30 1.16
CA LYS A 172 -9.47 3.82 -0.20
C LYS A 172 -10.75 3.84 -1.02
N LEU A 173 -10.71 4.37 -2.23
CA LEU A 173 -11.81 4.28 -3.19
C LEU A 173 -11.71 2.97 -3.98
N LEU A 174 -12.86 2.38 -4.31
CA LEU A 174 -12.93 1.20 -5.16
C LEU A 174 -12.68 1.61 -6.62
N ASN A 175 -12.07 0.72 -7.40
CA ASN A 175 -11.75 0.99 -8.80
C ASN A 175 -12.99 1.31 -9.67
N SER A 176 -14.16 0.78 -9.30
CA SER A 176 -15.45 1.00 -9.97
C SER A 176 -16.21 2.24 -9.48
N GLU A 177 -15.76 2.91 -8.42
CA GLU A 177 -16.42 4.12 -7.92
C GLU A 177 -16.21 5.32 -8.85
N HIS A 178 -17.10 6.31 -8.74
CA HIS A 178 -17.08 7.51 -9.57
C HIS A 178 -16.65 8.75 -8.75
N PRO A 179 -15.41 9.25 -8.88
CA PRO A 179 -14.90 10.34 -8.04
C PRO A 179 -15.70 11.64 -8.16
N LEU A 180 -16.22 11.96 -9.35
CA LEU A 180 -17.02 13.17 -9.54
C LEU A 180 -18.36 13.09 -8.81
N TYR A 181 -18.96 11.90 -8.73
CA TYR A 181 -20.18 11.68 -7.97
C TYR A 181 -19.95 11.91 -6.47
N LEU A 182 -18.86 11.36 -5.93
CA LEU A 182 -18.46 11.59 -4.54
C LEU A 182 -18.22 13.09 -4.25
N ARG A 183 -17.60 13.80 -5.19
CA ARG A 183 -17.42 15.25 -5.11
C ARG A 183 -18.76 16.01 -5.08
N LEU A 184 -19.71 15.62 -5.93
CA LEU A 184 -21.04 16.22 -5.96
C LEU A 184 -21.80 15.98 -4.65
N LEU A 185 -21.65 14.80 -4.05
CA LEU A 185 -22.28 14.48 -2.77
C LEU A 185 -21.69 15.29 -1.61
N ALA A 186 -20.38 15.44 -1.55
CA ALA A 186 -19.67 16.14 -0.48
C ALA A 186 -19.69 17.67 -0.61
N GLY A 187 -19.79 18.20 -1.84
CA GLY A 187 -19.74 19.63 -2.11
C GLY A 187 -18.36 20.15 -2.53
N PRO A 188 -18.25 21.45 -2.83
CA PRO A 188 -17.04 22.06 -3.41
C PRO A 188 -15.91 22.28 -2.40
N GLY A 189 -16.19 22.15 -1.09
CA GLY A 189 -15.22 22.40 -0.02
C GLY A 189 -14.05 21.40 -0.04
N PRO A 190 -12.78 21.86 -0.07
CA PRO A 190 -11.62 20.98 -0.01
C PRO A 190 -11.45 20.32 1.36
N GLU A 191 -11.94 20.95 2.44
CA GLU A 191 -11.94 20.36 3.79
C GLU A 191 -12.98 19.24 3.95
N THR A 192 -14.06 19.29 3.18
CA THR A 192 -15.14 18.29 3.22
C THR A 192 -14.71 17.00 2.55
N LEU A 193 -14.02 17.13 1.42
CA LEU A 193 -13.49 16.00 0.66
C LEU A 193 -12.22 16.45 -0.06
N SER A 194 -11.14 15.70 0.07
CA SER A 194 -9.94 15.82 -0.78
C SER A 194 -9.62 14.46 -1.38
N PHE A 195 -8.97 14.43 -2.54
CA PHE A 195 -8.53 13.19 -3.17
C PHE A 195 -7.02 13.13 -3.15
N VAL A 196 -6.47 11.97 -2.79
CA VAL A 196 -5.03 11.75 -2.72
C VAL A 196 -4.71 10.44 -3.42
N LEU A 197 -3.84 10.49 -4.43
CA LEU A 197 -3.28 9.31 -5.07
C LEU A 197 -2.05 8.86 -4.26
N ARG A 198 -2.08 7.61 -3.78
CA ARG A 198 -0.97 7.00 -3.05
C ARG A 198 -0.62 5.65 -3.66
N GLU A 199 0.62 5.24 -3.44
CA GLU A 199 1.03 3.86 -3.64
C GLU A 199 0.34 2.97 -2.59
N HIS A 200 -0.32 1.92 -3.04
CA HIS A 200 -1.06 0.97 -2.23
C HIS A 200 -0.12 -0.19 -1.85
N GLU A 201 0.58 -0.05 -0.73
CA GLU A 201 1.57 -1.03 -0.24
C GLU A 201 1.00 -2.05 0.76
N THR A 202 -0.32 -2.30 0.82
CA THR A 202 -0.89 -3.14 1.89
C THR A 202 -0.52 -4.62 1.83
N GLY A 203 0.28 -5.06 0.85
CA GLY A 203 0.60 -6.49 0.70
C GLY A 203 -0.61 -7.35 0.32
N GLU A 204 -1.76 -6.74 0.05
CA GLU A 204 -2.90 -7.40 -0.57
C GLU A 204 -2.59 -7.59 -2.05
N VAL A 205 -2.19 -8.82 -2.37
CA VAL A 205 -1.98 -9.26 -3.74
C VAL A 205 -3.35 -9.32 -4.42
N LEU A 206 -3.54 -8.54 -5.48
CA LEU A 206 -4.73 -8.61 -6.33
C LEU A 206 -4.67 -9.90 -7.16
N TRP A 207 -5.05 -11.02 -6.56
CA TRP A 207 -4.96 -12.35 -7.15
C TRP A 207 -5.70 -12.47 -8.50
N GLU A 208 -6.74 -11.66 -8.71
CA GLU A 208 -7.51 -11.62 -9.96
C GLU A 208 -6.73 -11.08 -11.17
N GLU A 209 -5.61 -10.39 -10.95
CA GLU A 209 -4.77 -9.84 -12.03
C GLU A 209 -3.76 -10.86 -12.59
N PHE A 210 -3.56 -11.98 -11.90
CA PHE A 210 -2.64 -13.02 -12.33
C PHE A 210 -3.37 -14.05 -13.18
N SER A 211 -2.71 -14.50 -14.24
CA SER A 211 -3.20 -15.59 -15.06
C SER A 211 -3.26 -16.89 -14.25
N LEU A 212 -4.15 -17.80 -14.65
CA LEU A 212 -4.29 -19.10 -13.98
C LEU A 212 -2.95 -19.86 -13.84
N PRO A 213 -2.05 -19.88 -14.84
CA PRO A 213 -0.73 -20.48 -14.68
C PRO A 213 0.16 -19.79 -13.63
N GLU A 214 0.09 -18.47 -13.51
CA GLU A 214 0.84 -17.72 -12.50
C GLU A 214 0.33 -18.03 -11.08
N LEU A 215 -1.00 -18.08 -10.91
CA LEU A 215 -1.64 -18.50 -9.66
C LEU A 215 -1.24 -19.93 -9.25
N GLN A 216 -1.25 -20.86 -10.19
CA GLN A 216 -0.79 -22.23 -9.96
C GLN A 216 0.69 -22.29 -9.57
N ASN A 217 1.52 -21.43 -10.15
CA ASN A 217 2.93 -21.32 -9.77
C ASN A 217 3.09 -20.80 -8.35
N PHE A 218 2.33 -19.78 -7.93
CA PHE A 218 2.34 -19.29 -6.56
C PHE A 218 1.94 -20.39 -5.56
N LEU A 219 0.88 -21.14 -5.85
CA LEU A 219 0.48 -22.28 -5.00
C LEU A 219 1.59 -23.33 -4.88
N ARG A 220 2.28 -23.63 -5.98
CA ARG A 220 3.40 -24.58 -5.98
C ARG A 220 4.59 -24.07 -5.16
N ILE A 221 4.91 -22.78 -5.25
CA ILE A 221 5.96 -22.15 -4.46
C ILE A 221 5.62 -22.21 -2.97
N LEU A 222 4.40 -21.85 -2.61
CA LEU A 222 3.93 -21.88 -1.22
C LEU A 222 3.94 -23.29 -0.63
N ALA A 223 3.48 -24.30 -1.40
CA ALA A 223 3.53 -25.70 -0.96
C ALA A 223 4.97 -26.18 -0.70
N LYS A 224 5.91 -25.78 -1.56
CA LYS A 224 7.33 -26.10 -1.37
C LYS A 224 7.90 -25.41 -0.13
N GLU A 225 7.57 -24.13 0.05
CA GLU A 225 8.02 -23.36 1.22
C GLU A 225 7.46 -23.96 2.52
N GLU A 226 6.20 -24.35 2.53
CA GLU A 226 5.57 -25.05 3.67
C GLU A 226 6.30 -26.37 3.99
N GLU A 227 6.62 -27.18 2.98
CA GLU A 227 7.36 -28.43 3.17
C GLU A 227 8.79 -28.17 3.70
N ASP A 228 9.46 -27.14 3.20
CA ASP A 228 10.78 -26.71 3.68
C ASP A 228 10.72 -26.28 5.15
N GLN A 229 9.71 -25.49 5.52
CA GLN A 229 9.48 -25.06 6.91
C GLN A 229 9.18 -26.24 7.83
N PHE A 230 8.33 -27.17 7.40
CA PHE A 230 8.02 -28.36 8.18
C PHE A 230 9.27 -29.22 8.41
N ARG A 231 10.09 -29.42 7.39
CA ARG A 231 11.36 -30.15 7.52
C ARG A 231 12.33 -29.45 8.46
N HIS A 232 12.45 -28.13 8.34
CA HIS A 232 13.28 -27.33 9.24
C HIS A 232 12.82 -27.45 10.69
N LEU A 233 11.51 -27.32 10.93
CA LEU A 233 10.90 -27.44 12.25
C LEU A 233 11.14 -28.84 12.84
N LYS A 234 10.90 -29.88 12.06
CA LYS A 234 11.10 -31.28 12.48
C LYS A 234 12.56 -31.55 12.87
N ARG A 235 13.51 -31.02 12.10
CA ARG A 235 14.94 -31.12 12.42
C ARG A 235 15.26 -30.43 13.75
N ARG A 236 14.82 -29.18 13.91
CA ARG A 236 15.05 -28.40 15.14
C ARG A 236 14.48 -29.09 16.39
N TYR A 237 13.25 -29.60 16.32
CA TYR A 237 12.67 -30.36 17.43
C TYR A 237 13.37 -31.71 17.67
N GLY A 238 13.86 -32.36 16.60
CA GLY A 238 14.66 -33.59 16.71
C GLY A 238 15.98 -33.34 17.45
N GLU A 239 16.71 -32.29 17.09
CA GLU A 239 17.95 -31.89 17.76
C GLU A 239 17.70 -31.49 19.22
N TYR A 240 16.64 -30.71 19.47
CA TYR A 240 16.27 -30.31 20.83
C TYR A 240 15.93 -31.53 21.70
N ARG A 241 15.16 -32.48 21.16
CA ARG A 241 14.84 -33.74 21.83
C ARG A 241 16.09 -34.56 22.14
N ALA A 242 17.02 -34.70 21.20
CA ALA A 242 18.25 -35.46 21.40
C ALA A 242 19.11 -34.86 22.55
N LYS A 243 19.25 -33.53 22.58
CA LYS A 243 19.94 -32.82 23.67
C LYS A 243 19.27 -33.04 25.02
N LEU A 244 17.93 -33.04 25.06
CA LEU A 244 17.18 -33.29 26.29
C LEU A 244 17.36 -34.73 26.79
N GLU A 245 17.34 -35.72 25.88
CA GLU A 245 17.58 -37.13 26.21
C GLU A 245 19.01 -37.36 26.70
N GLU A 246 20.01 -36.68 26.13
CA GLU A 246 21.40 -36.71 26.60
C GLU A 246 21.53 -36.13 28.01
N ALA A 247 20.93 -34.97 28.28
CA ALA A 247 20.94 -34.35 29.60
C ALA A 247 20.30 -35.25 30.67
N LEU A 248 19.16 -35.88 30.36
CA LEU A 248 18.49 -36.83 31.26
C LEU A 248 19.36 -38.05 31.57
N ARG A 249 20.07 -38.60 30.57
CA ARG A 249 21.02 -39.71 30.77
C ARG A 249 22.21 -39.30 31.63
N ALA A 250 22.72 -38.08 31.48
CA ALA A 250 23.82 -37.57 32.30
C ALA A 250 23.43 -37.43 33.78
N THR A 251 22.19 -37.06 34.08
CA THR A 251 21.67 -36.94 35.46
C THR A 251 21.27 -38.27 36.10
N GLY A 252 21.15 -39.35 35.32
CA GLY A 252 20.63 -40.65 35.75
C GLY A 252 21.68 -41.67 36.22
N LYS A 253 22.95 -41.29 36.38
CA LYS A 253 23.97 -42.17 36.96
C LYS A 253 23.96 -42.03 38.49
N PRO A 254 23.55 -43.05 39.27
CA PRO A 254 23.73 -43.02 40.72
C PRO A 254 25.23 -43.16 41.03
N GLY A 255 25.72 -42.32 41.94
CA GLY A 255 27.06 -42.44 42.53
C GLY A 255 27.17 -43.63 43.47
#